data_AF-A0A7W1YRW5-F1
#
_entry.id   AF-A0A7W1YRW5-F1
#
_cell.length_a   1.000
_cell.length_b   1.000
_cell.length_c   1.000
_cell.angle_alpha   90.00
_cell.angle_beta   90.00
_cell.angle_gamma   90.00
#
_symmetry.space_group_name_H-M   'P 1'
#
loop_
_entity.id
_entity.type
_entity.pdbx_description
1 polymer ?
#
loop_
_entity_poly.entity_id
_entity_poly.type
_entity_poly.pdbx_seq_one_letter_code
_entity_poly.pdbx_strand_id
1 'polypeptide(L)' 'MIAHHRSERLQVPDTRDVERLFHQLNNQLGIVLANAELLEVRAADDAARARAAQVVSSALDAMATAREIRKLTGPSNE' A
#
# COMPACT_ATOMS: atom_id res chain seq x y z
N MET A 1 -2.30 45.40 -18.04
CA MET A 1 -1.45 44.38 -17.38
C MET A 1 -2.33 43.21 -17.04
N ILE A 2 -2.03 42.05 -17.61
CA ILE A 2 -2.90 40.87 -17.66
C ILE A 2 -2.87 40.15 -16.31
N ALA A 3 -4.07 39.87 -15.79
CA ALA A 3 -4.29 39.02 -14.64
C ALA A 3 -3.57 37.69 -14.84
N HIS A 4 -2.67 37.35 -13.92
CA HIS A 4 -2.06 36.04 -13.87
C HIS A 4 -3.15 35.05 -13.47
N HIS A 5 -3.79 34.44 -14.47
CA HIS A 5 -4.50 33.18 -14.32
C HIS A 5 -3.51 32.15 -13.78
N ARG A 6 -3.44 32.06 -12.45
CA ARG A 6 -2.92 30.90 -11.73
C ARG A 6 -3.91 29.76 -12.00
N SER A 7 -3.83 29.19 -13.20
CA SER A 7 -4.38 27.87 -13.46
C SER A 7 -3.53 26.91 -12.67
N GLU A 8 -4.00 26.58 -11.47
CA GLU A 8 -3.69 25.31 -10.82
C GLU A 8 -4.12 24.22 -11.81
N ARG A 9 -3.19 23.84 -12.70
CA ARG A 9 -3.33 22.62 -13.46
C ARG A 9 -3.44 21.55 -12.39
N LEU A 10 -4.65 21.03 -12.17
CA LEU A 10 -4.86 19.72 -11.57
C LEU A 10 -3.92 18.79 -12.33
N GLN A 11 -2.74 18.53 -11.75
CA GLN A 11 -1.81 17.55 -12.28
C GLN A 11 -2.55 16.23 -12.11
N VAL A 12 -3.16 15.77 -13.20
CA VAL A 12 -3.64 14.40 -13.28
C VAL A 12 -2.41 13.54 -13.03
N PRO A 13 -2.37 12.75 -11.94
CA PRO A 13 -1.23 11.89 -11.66
C PRO A 13 -0.96 11.06 -12.91
N ASP A 14 0.29 11.09 -13.39
CA ASP A 14 0.67 10.21 -14.48
C ASP A 14 0.41 8.77 -14.04
N THR A 15 -0.24 7.98 -14.88
CA THR A 15 -0.46 6.55 -14.63
C THR A 15 0.82 5.82 -14.17
N ARG A 16 1.99 6.28 -14.65
CA ARG A 16 3.32 5.79 -14.24
C ARG A 16 3.65 6.08 -12.78
N ASP A 17 3.21 7.22 -12.24
CA ASP A 17 3.36 7.54 -10.82
C ASP A 17 2.51 6.64 -9.95
N VAL A 18 1.28 6.32 -10.39
CA VAL A 18 0.39 5.42 -9.66
C VAL A 18 0.96 4.00 -9.63
N GLU A 19 1.47 3.48 -10.75
CA GLU A 19 2.14 2.18 -10.80
C GLU A 19 3.36 2.11 -9.87
N ARG A 20 4.19 3.15 -9.88
CA ARG A 20 5.34 3.27 -8.98
C ARG A 20 4.92 3.27 -7.51
N LEU A 21 3.85 4.01 -7.17
CA LEU A 21 3.31 4.05 -5.81
C LEU A 21 2.77 2.69 -5.38
N PHE A 22 2.07 1.95 -6.25
CA PHE A 22 1.62 0.59 -5.95
C PHE A 22 2.77 -0.38 -5.75
N HIS A 23 3.84 -0.28 -6.54
CA HIS A 23 5.04 -1.08 -6.33
C HIS A 23 5.67 -0.77 -4.96
N GLN A 24 5.82 0.52 -4.64
CA GLN A 24 6.37 0.96 -3.35
C GLN A 24 5.49 0.51 -2.17
N LEU A 25 4.18 0.65 -2.27
CA LEU A 25 3.23 0.20 -1.25
C LEU A 25 3.32 -1.31 -1.02
N ASN A 26 3.29 -2.12 -2.09
CA ASN A 26 3.40 -3.57 -1.96
C ASN A 26 4.74 -4.00 -1.35
N ASN A 27 5.83 -3.32 -1.69
CA ASN A 27 7.13 -3.58 -1.06
C ASN A 27 7.12 -3.28 0.44
N GLN A 28 6.54 -2.14 0.86
CA GLN A 28 6.44 -1.80 2.29
C GLN A 28 5.55 -2.78 3.05
N LEU A 29 4.43 -3.20 2.46
CA LEU A 29 3.57 -4.23 3.03
C LEU A 29 4.30 -5.57 3.17
N GLY A 30 5.16 -5.93 2.20
CA GLY A 30 5.99 -7.13 2.27
C GLY A 30 6.98 -7.10 3.43
N ILE A 31 7.64 -5.95 3.66
CA ILE A 31 8.53 -5.75 4.80
C ILE A 31 7.76 -5.86 6.13
N VAL A 32 6.59 -5.23 6.23
CA VAL A 32 5.73 -5.30 7.43
C VAL A 32 5.31 -6.74 7.71
N LEU A 33 4.89 -7.48 6.69
CA LEU A 33 4.50 -8.88 6.81
C LEU A 33 5.66 -9.75 7.32
N ALA A 34 6.83 -9.67 6.68
CA ALA A 34 7.99 -10.45 7.09
C ALA A 34 8.42 -10.14 8.53
N ASN A 35 8.36 -8.87 8.95
CA ASN A 35 8.66 -8.48 10.32
C ASN A 35 7.62 -9.02 11.31
N ALA A 36 6.33 -8.98 10.96
CA ALA A 36 5.26 -9.50 11.80
C ALA A 36 5.35 -11.02 11.97
N GLU A 37 5.62 -11.75 10.89
CA GLU A 37 5.87 -13.21 10.93
C GLU A 37 7.07 -13.54 11.82
N LEU A 38 8.17 -12.79 11.68
CA LEU A 38 9.36 -12.98 12.53
C LEU A 38 9.03 -12.70 14.01
N LEU A 39 8.26 -11.65 14.30
CA LEU A 39 7.83 -11.33 15.67
C LEU A 39 6.94 -12.43 16.25
N GLU A 40 6.03 -12.99 15.45
CA GLU A 40 5.16 -14.09 15.87
C GLU A 40 5.97 -15.35 16.24
N VAL A 41 6.94 -15.70 15.40
CA VAL A 41 7.85 -16.83 15.65
C VAL A 41 8.72 -16.60 16.89
N ARG A 42 9.16 -15.36 17.12
CA ARG A 42 10.08 -14.99 18.21
C ARG A 42 9.36 -14.54 19.50
N ALA A 43 8.03 -14.52 19.53
CA ALA A 43 7.27 -14.00 20.66
C ALA A 43 7.53 -14.82 21.94
N ALA A 44 7.88 -14.09 23.01
CA ALA A 44 8.20 -14.66 24.32
C ALA A 44 6.95 -15.09 25.11
N ASP A 45 5.80 -14.49 24.81
CA ASP A 45 4.53 -14.79 25.45
C ASP A 45 3.39 -14.83 24.42
N ASP A 46 2.28 -15.45 24.81
CA ASP A 46 1.14 -15.68 23.92
C ASP A 46 0.41 -14.38 23.54
N ALA A 47 0.47 -13.35 24.39
CA ALA A 47 -0.14 -12.05 24.07
C ALA A 47 0.65 -11.30 23.00
N ALA A 48 1.98 -11.37 23.03
CA ALA A 48 2.85 -10.87 21.97
C ALA A 48 2.66 -11.65 20.67
N ARG A 49 2.54 -12.98 20.76
CA ARG A 49 2.27 -13.85 19.60
C ARG A 49 0.94 -13.51 18.94
N ALA A 50 -0.13 -13.39 19.72
CA ALA A 50 -1.46 -13.06 19.22
C ALA A 50 -1.49 -11.67 18.54
N ARG A 51 -0.79 -10.68 19.11
CA ARG A 51 -0.65 -9.36 18.48
C ARG A 51 0.11 -9.41 17.17
N ALA A 52 1.20 -10.18 17.11
CA ALA A 52 1.96 -10.35 15.86
C ALA A 52 1.13 -11.04 14.78
N ALA A 53 0.40 -12.12 15.13
CA ALA A 53 -0.54 -12.80 14.24
C ALA A 53 -1.63 -11.85 13.70
N GLN A 54 -2.14 -10.95 14.54
CA GLN A 54 -3.10 -9.94 14.10
C GLN A 54 -2.49 -8.97 13.07
N VAL A 55 -1.22 -8.57 13.25
CA VAL A 55 -0.51 -7.72 12.28
C VAL A 55 -0.29 -8.48 10.96
N VAL A 56 0.08 -9.77 11.02
CA VAL A 56 0.19 -10.64 9.83
C VAL A 56 -1.12 -10.65 9.06
N SER A 57 -2.24 -10.94 9.72
CA SER A 57 -3.57 -10.95 9.09
C SER A 57 -3.90 -9.59 8.46
N SER A 58 -3.67 -8.50 9.19
CA SER A 58 -3.97 -7.15 8.72
C SER A 58 -3.11 -6.75 7.50
N ALA A 59 -1.85 -7.18 7.46
CA ALA A 59 -0.95 -6.93 6.33
C ALA A 59 -1.40 -7.68 5.08
N LEU A 60 -1.85 -8.94 5.23
CA LEU A 60 -2.41 -9.72 4.12
C LEU A 60 -3.70 -9.09 3.57
N ASP A 61 -4.58 -8.63 4.44
CA ASP A 61 -5.82 -7.92 4.06
C ASP A 61 -5.51 -6.59 3.34
N ALA A 62 -4.51 -5.84 3.83
CA ALA A 62 -4.07 -4.61 3.20
C ALA A 62 -3.47 -4.87 1.80
N MET A 63 -2.68 -5.93 1.62
CA MET A 63 -2.18 -6.33 0.31
C MET A 63 -3.31 -6.76 -0.63
N ALA A 64 -4.32 -7.48 -0.14
CA ALA A 64 -5.49 -7.83 -0.93
C ALA A 64 -6.25 -6.58 -1.38
N THR A 65 -6.47 -5.64 -0.47
CA THR A 65 -7.08 -4.34 -0.77
C THR A 65 -6.28 -3.56 -1.81
N ALA A 66 -4.95 -3.47 -1.65
CA ALA A 66 -4.08 -2.79 -2.62
C ALA A 66 -4.14 -3.42 -4.01
N ARG A 67 -4.24 -4.75 -4.10
CA ARG A 67 -4.44 -5.47 -5.37
C ARG A 67 -5.77 -5.12 -6.02
N GLU A 68 -6.86 -5.05 -5.26
CA GLU A 68 -8.18 -4.67 -5.79
C GLU A 68 -8.20 -3.21 -6.28
N ILE A 69 -7.61 -2.27 -5.53
CA ILE A 69 -7.50 -0.87 -5.98
C ILE A 69 -6.70 -0.81 -7.30
N ARG A 70 -5.60 -1.56 -7.42
CA ARG A 70 -4.82 -1.60 -8.67
C ARG A 70 -5.62 -2.16 -9.84
N LYS A 71 -6.47 -3.17 -9.62
CA LYS A 71 -7.35 -3.72 -10.67
C LYS A 71 -8.37 -2.69 -11.16
N LEU A 72 -8.92 -1.89 -10.25
CA LEU A 72 -9.93 -0.86 -10.56
C LEU A 72 -9.32 0.41 -11.17
N THR A 73 -8.02 0.67 -10.96
CA THR A 73 -7.33 1.88 -11.41
C THR A 73 -6.32 1.64 -12.55
N GLY A 74 -5.97 0.40 -12.84
CA GLY A 74 -5.18 0.03 -14.01
C GLY A 74 -5.91 0.36 -15.31
N PRO A 75 -5.19 0.53 -16.44
CA PRO A 75 -5.83 0.89 -17.70
C PRO A 75 -6.88 -0.16 -18.07
N SER A 76 -8.14 0.28 -18.12
CA SER A 76 -9.24 -0.46 -18.76
C SER A 76 -8.80 -0.75 -20.18
N ASN A 77 -8.41 -2.00 -20.44
CA ASN A 77 -8.10 -2.46 -21.78
C ASN A 77 -9.44 -2.70 -22.49
N GLU A 78 -10.07 -1.63 -22.99
CA GLU A 78 -11.09 -1.69 -24.05
C GLU A 78 -10.46 -2.02 -25.39
#